data_AF-A0A8U0KX03-F1
#
_entry.id   AF-A0A8U0KX03-F1
#
_cell.length_a   1.000
_cell.length_b   1.000
_cell.length_c   1.000
_cell.angle_alpha   90.00
_cell.angle_beta   90.00
_cell.angle_gamma   90.00
#
_symmetry.space_group_name_H-M   'P 1'
#
loop_
_entity.id
_entity.type
_entity.pdbx_description
1 polymer ?
#
loop_
_entity_poly.entity_id
_entity_poly.type
_entity_poly.pdbx_seq_one_letter_code
_entity_poly.pdbx_strand_id
1 'polypeptide(L)'
;MVSLPIFIILLGVMVCISNLTTVPWNIEPTGQSMATLTDDTKVTFDNPSGRTLPVRGAYEVDERYVTLNMTDDGELTDEPGAQGKANKDGIQAIRVLIRAPRNAPGARPGVVFMHGAGFGTCDNSFGDVASDMASAGFVTAVIDKPVWNTTDVTRDYPASAKAYDQVIDYLRAQNDVDAAKVGIYATSESTWISSYLLQDDPNIAFQILLSPMVFSPRQSLGFFITQDFTLVGANKGYQSIVQRVFSADTALFGLTNLDLDTLRPAAYAVPTYVAYGSKDVMTAQVDGVRAILDNAHKAGNWNVTIRSYPVANHVLRLGDESQAGTPFADAYVDDLIDWAVGTSAGLTQTSEKAGGTDLYQSVGLPGALKPRRAGTIYGVILHAAVMLLLLASIVLSLVALGRKASADIRWRRDRREAKRAGMPAPRRPEVLGFVHGFGNALLTLTLTTLATLLIFGAGLGQVIMGVVRLAWGGAPTETPGVMYWSWPVIQVVSVLVLWAWSRVFMHLIEVASIRGLIQLPPRRESVRDIVTGTDPVLASTRLGRILFWLVAFTMLCILLVFAFWGLFVY
;
A
#
# COMPACT_ATOMS: atom_id res chain seq x y z
N MET A 1 -35.91 -11.44 30.24
CA MET A 1 -35.52 -10.05 30.60
C MET A 1 -34.00 -9.84 30.67
N VAL A 2 -33.16 -10.87 30.46
CA VAL A 2 -31.68 -10.75 30.60
C VAL A 2 -30.97 -10.45 29.25
N SER A 3 -31.66 -10.58 28.11
CA SER A 3 -31.05 -10.30 26.78
C SER A 3 -30.59 -8.86 26.60
N LEU A 4 -31.35 -7.87 27.08
CA LEU A 4 -31.00 -6.45 26.94
C LEU A 4 -29.70 -6.10 27.69
N PRO A 5 -29.52 -6.46 28.98
CA PRO A 5 -28.23 -6.29 29.65
C PRO A 5 -27.06 -6.96 28.92
N ILE A 6 -27.23 -8.20 28.43
CA ILE A 6 -26.18 -8.92 27.70
C ILE A 6 -25.82 -8.18 26.40
N PHE A 7 -26.82 -7.72 25.66
CA PHE A 7 -26.62 -6.94 24.44
C PHE A 7 -25.82 -5.66 24.71
N ILE A 8 -26.17 -4.90 25.75
CA ILE A 8 -25.46 -3.66 26.12
C ILE A 8 -24.00 -3.96 26.46
N ILE A 9 -23.73 -5.05 27.20
CA ILE A 9 -22.37 -5.47 27.52
C ILE A 9 -21.59 -5.82 26.25
N LEU A 10 -22.16 -6.65 25.37
CA LEU A 10 -21.50 -7.06 24.13
C LEU A 10 -21.22 -5.86 23.22
N LEU A 11 -22.18 -4.96 23.04
CA LEU A 11 -22.01 -3.74 22.26
C LEU A 11 -20.94 -2.85 22.88
N GLY A 12 -20.97 -2.65 24.20
CA GLY A 12 -19.97 -1.88 24.93
C GLY A 12 -18.55 -2.42 24.74
N VAL A 13 -18.38 -3.74 24.75
CA VAL A 13 -17.09 -4.39 24.45
C VAL A 13 -16.64 -4.09 23.02
N MET A 14 -17.52 -4.24 22.02
CA MET A 14 -17.17 -3.98 20.62
C MET A 14 -16.82 -2.51 20.37
N VAL A 15 -17.61 -1.58 20.92
CA VAL A 15 -17.36 -0.14 20.86
C VAL A 15 -16.04 0.21 21.52
N CYS A 16 -15.75 -0.36 22.70
CA CYS A 16 -14.48 -0.15 23.41
C CYS A 16 -13.30 -0.61 22.57
N ILE A 17 -13.34 -1.82 22.01
CA ILE A 17 -12.28 -2.35 21.13
C ILE A 17 -12.10 -1.45 19.92
N SER A 18 -13.18 -1.06 19.24
CA SER A 18 -13.11 -0.14 18.10
C SER A 18 -12.46 1.19 18.45
N ASN A 19 -12.77 1.78 19.61
CA ASN A 19 -12.14 3.02 20.05
C ASN A 19 -10.65 2.83 20.41
N LEU A 20 -10.31 1.74 21.12
CA LEU A 20 -8.92 1.43 21.49
C LEU A 20 -8.02 1.15 20.29
N THR A 21 -8.56 0.56 19.22
CA THR A 21 -7.84 0.28 17.97
C THR A 21 -7.93 1.41 16.94
N THR A 22 -8.60 2.52 17.28
CA THR A 22 -8.71 3.66 16.37
C THR A 22 -7.37 4.39 16.28
N VAL A 23 -6.96 4.64 15.03
CA VAL A 23 -5.86 5.53 14.70
C VAL A 23 -6.49 6.87 14.33
N PRO A 24 -6.10 7.99 14.96
CA PRO A 24 -6.60 9.31 14.59
C PRO A 24 -6.41 9.52 13.11
N TRP A 25 -7.52 9.77 12.43
CA TRP A 25 -7.51 10.01 11.01
C TRP A 25 -7.68 11.51 10.79
N ASN A 26 -6.54 12.20 10.76
CA ASN A 26 -6.48 13.61 10.47
C ASN A 26 -6.04 13.79 9.01
N ILE A 27 -6.99 14.18 8.15
CA ILE A 27 -6.76 14.53 6.74
C ILE A 27 -6.68 16.04 6.54
N GLU A 28 -6.77 16.81 7.61
CA GLU A 28 -6.65 18.26 7.53
C GLU A 28 -5.19 18.68 7.46
N PRO A 29 -4.90 19.80 6.77
CA PRO A 29 -5.85 20.61 6.00
C PRO A 29 -6.25 19.93 4.67
N THR A 30 -7.53 20.02 4.32
CA THR A 30 -8.07 19.56 3.03
C THR A 30 -8.02 20.66 1.96
N GLY A 31 -7.91 20.26 0.69
CA GLY A 31 -7.92 21.18 -0.45
C GLY A 31 -6.76 22.18 -0.45
N GLN A 32 -5.57 21.74 -0.04
CA GLN A 32 -4.40 22.60 -0.03
C GLN A 32 -3.99 23.00 -1.45
N SER A 33 -3.57 24.24 -1.60
CA SER A 33 -2.93 24.70 -2.82
C SER A 33 -1.64 25.46 -2.51
N MET A 34 -0.75 25.49 -3.50
CA MET A 34 0.38 26.41 -3.54
C MET A 34 0.35 27.10 -4.91
N ALA A 35 0.16 28.41 -4.88
CA ALA A 35 0.16 29.22 -6.09
C ALA A 35 1.56 29.22 -6.74
N THR A 36 1.60 29.11 -8.06
CA THR A 36 2.81 29.42 -8.83
C THR A 36 2.96 30.94 -8.97
N LEU A 37 4.16 31.39 -9.35
CA LEU A 37 4.44 32.82 -9.55
C LEU A 37 4.08 33.27 -10.98
N THR A 38 3.88 32.32 -11.89
CA THR A 38 3.56 32.52 -13.30
C THR A 38 2.97 31.24 -13.89
N ASP A 39 2.08 31.35 -14.86
CA ASP A 39 1.56 30.21 -15.65
C ASP A 39 2.59 29.69 -16.66
N ASP A 40 3.65 30.46 -16.94
CA ASP A 40 4.73 30.09 -17.87
C ASP A 40 5.71 29.10 -17.21
N THR A 41 5.87 27.92 -17.80
CA THR A 41 6.82 26.91 -17.32
C THR A 41 8.25 27.14 -17.83
N LYS A 42 8.45 28.08 -18.76
CA LYS A 42 9.75 28.32 -19.37
C LYS A 42 10.84 28.56 -18.34
N VAL A 43 12.02 27.97 -18.57
CA VAL A 43 13.21 28.21 -17.77
C VAL A 43 14.20 29.05 -18.58
N THR A 44 14.57 30.21 -18.03
CA THR A 44 15.54 31.12 -18.66
C THR A 44 16.68 31.46 -17.71
N PHE A 45 17.84 31.79 -18.27
CA PHE A 45 19.05 32.14 -17.55
C PHE A 45 19.64 33.47 -18.03
N ASP A 46 20.37 34.15 -17.16
CA ASP A 46 21.27 35.23 -17.53
C ASP A 46 22.52 34.63 -18.20
N ASN A 47 22.74 34.98 -19.45
CA ASN A 47 23.86 34.51 -20.26
C ASN A 47 24.72 35.70 -20.74
N PRO A 48 25.48 36.33 -19.83
CA PRO A 48 26.25 37.54 -20.14
C PRO A 48 27.35 37.28 -21.17
N SER A 49 27.78 36.01 -21.31
CA SER A 49 28.80 35.60 -22.27
C SER A 49 28.28 35.53 -23.72
N GLY A 50 26.95 35.53 -23.92
CA GLY A 50 26.33 35.37 -25.23
C GLY A 50 26.64 34.03 -25.92
N ARG A 51 27.15 33.03 -25.19
CA ARG A 51 27.46 31.71 -25.75
C ARG A 51 26.17 31.00 -26.13
N THR A 52 26.13 30.42 -27.33
CA THR A 52 25.03 29.55 -27.72
C THR A 52 25.01 28.33 -26.83
N LEU A 53 23.95 28.16 -26.05
CA LEU A 53 23.73 26.97 -25.24
C LEU A 53 23.16 25.85 -26.12
N PRO A 54 23.60 24.60 -25.92
CA PRO A 54 22.96 23.46 -26.55
C PRO A 54 21.46 23.39 -26.23
N VAL A 55 20.68 22.93 -27.21
CA VAL A 55 19.24 22.69 -27.08
C VAL A 55 18.94 21.26 -27.51
N ARG A 56 17.72 20.78 -27.25
CA ARG A 56 17.26 19.48 -27.75
C ARG A 56 17.49 19.37 -29.28
N GLY A 57 18.11 18.27 -29.70
CA GLY A 57 18.45 18.00 -31.10
C GLY A 57 19.71 18.70 -31.62
N ALA A 58 20.50 19.37 -30.78
CA ALA A 58 21.72 20.06 -31.22
C ALA A 58 22.82 19.09 -31.70
N TYR A 59 22.85 17.86 -31.17
CA TYR A 59 23.82 16.83 -31.51
C TYR A 59 23.14 15.50 -31.89
N GLU A 60 23.75 14.77 -32.82
CA GLU A 60 23.48 13.33 -32.96
C GLU A 60 23.95 12.58 -31.73
N VAL A 61 23.36 11.41 -31.44
CA VAL A 61 23.62 10.65 -30.21
C VAL A 61 24.20 9.28 -30.55
N ASP A 62 25.32 8.93 -29.93
CA ASP A 62 25.90 7.59 -29.95
C ASP A 62 25.47 6.82 -28.70
N GLU A 63 25.12 5.55 -28.88
CA GLU A 63 24.69 4.64 -27.81
C GLU A 63 25.72 3.52 -27.59
N ARG A 64 25.97 3.18 -26.32
CA ARG A 64 26.79 2.01 -25.96
C ARG A 64 26.32 1.39 -24.65
N TYR A 65 26.51 0.10 -24.52
CA TYR A 65 26.24 -0.63 -23.29
C TYR A 65 27.51 -0.89 -22.49
N VAL A 66 27.38 -0.83 -21.18
CA VAL A 66 28.35 -1.37 -20.22
C VAL A 66 27.60 -2.23 -19.20
N THR A 67 28.25 -3.24 -18.66
CA THR A 67 27.71 -4.05 -17.56
C THR A 67 28.64 -3.91 -16.38
N LEU A 68 28.09 -3.52 -15.23
CA LEU A 68 28.79 -3.46 -13.95
C LEU A 68 28.26 -4.60 -13.08
N ASN A 69 29.14 -5.50 -12.63
CA ASN A 69 28.75 -6.51 -11.66
C ASN A 69 29.05 -5.98 -10.26
N MET A 70 28.05 -5.99 -9.37
CA MET A 70 28.22 -5.48 -8.02
C MET A 70 27.39 -6.24 -6.98
N THR A 71 27.91 -6.25 -5.76
CA THR A 71 27.25 -6.74 -4.54
C THR A 71 26.35 -5.65 -3.94
N ASP A 72 25.51 -6.02 -2.96
CA ASP A 72 24.53 -5.12 -2.31
C ASP A 72 25.17 -4.08 -1.40
N ASP A 73 26.42 -4.26 -1.02
CA ASP A 73 27.23 -3.24 -0.35
C ASP A 73 27.87 -2.23 -1.31
N GLY A 74 27.66 -2.38 -2.62
CA GLY A 74 28.14 -1.46 -3.66
C GLY A 74 29.53 -1.79 -4.22
N GLU A 75 30.16 -2.90 -3.83
CA GLU A 75 31.48 -3.26 -4.36
C GLU A 75 31.38 -3.79 -5.81
N LEU A 76 32.22 -3.26 -6.70
CA LEU A 76 32.37 -3.77 -8.06
C LEU A 76 33.21 -5.05 -8.06
N THR A 77 32.85 -6.00 -8.94
CA THR A 77 33.56 -7.27 -9.10
C THR A 77 33.69 -7.67 -10.57
N ASP A 78 34.75 -8.42 -10.88
CA ASP A 78 34.93 -9.06 -12.19
C ASP A 78 34.13 -10.37 -12.31
N GLU A 79 33.60 -10.88 -11.20
CA GLU A 79 32.78 -12.08 -11.20
C GLU A 79 31.41 -11.82 -11.87
N PRO A 80 30.93 -12.76 -12.71
CA PRO A 80 29.69 -12.55 -13.45
C PRO A 80 28.47 -12.58 -12.53
N GLY A 81 27.71 -11.47 -12.52
CA GLY A 81 26.42 -11.37 -11.86
C GLY A 81 25.26 -11.95 -12.67
N ALA A 82 24.07 -11.98 -12.07
CA ALA A 82 22.81 -12.27 -12.77
C ALA A 82 22.06 -10.96 -13.10
N GLN A 83 21.33 -10.93 -14.21
CA GLN A 83 20.48 -9.76 -14.54
C GLN A 83 19.15 -9.81 -13.78
N GLY A 84 18.70 -8.64 -13.31
CA GLY A 84 17.41 -8.47 -12.64
C GLY A 84 17.29 -9.13 -11.26
N LYS A 85 18.37 -9.74 -10.74
CA LYS A 85 18.48 -10.31 -9.39
C LYS A 85 19.93 -10.60 -9.03
N ALA A 86 20.18 -10.89 -7.75
CA ALA A 86 21.49 -11.36 -7.32
C ALA A 86 21.69 -12.86 -7.66
N ASN A 87 22.91 -13.25 -8.01
CA ASN A 87 23.30 -14.65 -8.16
C ASN A 87 23.49 -15.33 -6.78
N LYS A 88 24.04 -16.56 -6.75
CA LYS A 88 24.26 -17.31 -5.50
C LYS A 88 25.31 -16.67 -4.56
N ASP A 89 26.17 -15.82 -5.12
CA ASP A 89 27.26 -15.14 -4.44
C ASP A 89 26.89 -13.67 -4.11
N GLY A 90 25.62 -13.29 -4.30
CA GLY A 90 25.12 -11.95 -3.98
C GLY A 90 25.34 -10.90 -5.08
N ILE A 91 25.86 -11.29 -6.24
CA ILE A 91 26.29 -10.36 -7.30
C ILE A 91 25.16 -10.17 -8.31
N GLN A 92 24.79 -8.91 -8.58
CA GLN A 92 23.89 -8.53 -9.67
C GLN A 92 24.69 -7.92 -10.82
N ALA A 93 24.37 -8.31 -12.06
CA ALA A 93 24.84 -7.67 -13.27
C ALA A 93 23.90 -6.51 -13.63
N ILE A 94 24.39 -5.28 -13.51
CA ILE A 94 23.67 -4.06 -13.84
C ILE A 94 24.11 -3.60 -15.23
N ARG A 95 23.22 -3.75 -16.23
CA ARG A 95 23.45 -3.15 -17.54
C ARG A 95 23.20 -1.66 -17.47
N VAL A 96 23.99 -0.90 -18.19
CA VAL A 96 23.88 0.55 -18.31
C VAL A 96 23.93 0.90 -19.79
N LEU A 97 22.93 1.64 -20.23
CA LEU A 97 22.87 2.24 -21.55
C LEU A 97 23.37 3.68 -21.45
N ILE A 98 24.53 3.92 -22.04
CA ILE A 98 25.17 5.22 -22.10
C ILE A 98 24.87 5.85 -23.45
N ARG A 99 24.41 7.10 -23.40
CA ARG A 99 24.20 7.94 -24.58
C ARG A 99 25.11 9.15 -24.51
N ALA A 100 25.81 9.44 -25.59
CA ALA A 100 26.76 10.53 -25.67
C ALA A 100 26.56 11.35 -26.95
N PRO A 101 26.57 12.70 -26.89
CA PRO A 101 26.45 13.54 -28.06
C PRO A 101 27.70 13.44 -28.94
N ARG A 102 27.50 13.07 -30.20
CA ARG A 102 28.56 12.95 -31.19
C ARG A 102 29.15 14.32 -31.51
N ASN A 103 30.48 14.41 -31.54
CA ASN A 103 31.24 15.61 -31.89
C ASN A 103 30.97 16.86 -31.02
N ALA A 104 30.34 16.71 -29.84
CA ALA A 104 30.23 17.80 -28.89
C ALA A 104 31.62 18.17 -28.32
N PRO A 105 31.96 19.46 -28.21
CA PRO A 105 33.30 19.89 -27.81
C PRO A 105 33.54 19.75 -26.31
N GLY A 106 34.75 19.32 -25.94
CA GLY A 106 35.21 19.28 -24.55
C GLY A 106 34.59 18.17 -23.71
N ALA A 107 34.90 18.17 -22.42
CA ALA A 107 34.27 17.32 -21.43
C ALA A 107 32.85 17.82 -21.12
N ARG A 108 31.89 16.90 -21.03
CA ARG A 108 30.46 17.22 -21.03
C ARG A 108 29.81 16.91 -19.68
N PRO A 109 28.74 17.63 -19.29
CA PRO A 109 28.01 17.26 -18.08
C PRO A 109 27.39 15.86 -18.22
N GLY A 110 27.25 15.15 -17.10
CA GLY A 110 26.73 13.79 -17.04
C GLY A 110 25.42 13.71 -16.25
N VAL A 111 24.55 12.73 -16.56
CA VAL A 111 23.31 12.46 -15.80
C VAL A 111 23.07 10.97 -15.65
N VAL A 112 22.86 10.51 -14.41
CA VAL A 112 22.42 9.15 -14.12
C VAL A 112 20.91 9.12 -13.84
N PHE A 113 20.18 8.24 -14.53
CA PHE A 113 18.74 8.07 -14.39
C PHE A 113 18.39 6.99 -13.37
N MET A 114 17.53 7.36 -12.41
CA MET A 114 17.12 6.52 -11.29
C MET A 114 15.64 6.13 -11.41
N HIS A 115 15.38 4.83 -11.27
CA HIS A 115 14.07 4.23 -11.50
C HIS A 115 13.16 4.36 -10.29
N GLY A 116 11.92 4.80 -10.53
CA GLY A 116 10.79 4.67 -9.60
C GLY A 116 10.43 3.21 -9.30
N ALA A 117 9.27 2.98 -8.70
CA ALA A 117 8.84 1.63 -8.28
C ALA A 117 8.81 0.61 -9.43
N GLY A 118 8.98 -0.68 -9.11
CA GLY A 118 9.03 -1.76 -10.09
C GLY A 118 10.46 -2.20 -10.45
N PHE A 119 10.63 -2.71 -11.68
CA PHE A 119 11.86 -3.40 -12.15
C PHE A 119 12.29 -2.88 -13.53
N GLY A 120 12.31 -1.56 -13.71
CA GLY A 120 12.73 -0.94 -14.97
C GLY A 120 14.15 -1.32 -15.39
N THR A 121 14.37 -1.37 -16.71
CA THR A 121 15.66 -1.68 -17.33
C THR A 121 16.21 -0.47 -18.08
N CYS A 122 17.49 -0.52 -18.41
CA CYS A 122 18.13 0.49 -19.25
C CYS A 122 17.50 0.63 -20.66
N ASP A 123 16.82 -0.41 -21.12
CA ASP A 123 16.23 -0.50 -22.47
C ASP A 123 14.77 -0.02 -22.53
N ASN A 124 14.00 -0.18 -21.44
CA ASN A 124 12.55 0.06 -21.45
C ASN A 124 12.11 1.36 -20.75
N SER A 125 13.05 2.08 -20.16
CA SER A 125 12.77 3.26 -19.34
C SER A 125 13.63 4.43 -19.79
N PHE A 126 13.07 5.64 -19.68
CA PHE A 126 13.76 6.92 -19.93
C PHE A 126 14.40 7.10 -21.32
N GLY A 127 14.17 6.18 -22.28
CA GLY A 127 14.83 6.22 -23.58
C GLY A 127 14.59 7.51 -24.35
N ASP A 128 13.42 8.14 -24.18
CA ASP A 128 13.09 9.43 -24.76
C ASP A 128 13.83 10.59 -24.07
N VAL A 129 13.60 10.83 -22.78
CA VAL A 129 14.23 11.96 -22.05
C VAL A 129 15.75 11.85 -22.04
N ALA A 130 16.30 10.65 -21.86
CA ALA A 130 17.75 10.44 -21.88
C ALA A 130 18.34 10.72 -23.27
N SER A 131 17.64 10.34 -24.35
CA SER A 131 18.09 10.69 -25.71
C SER A 131 18.00 12.18 -25.98
N ASP A 132 16.92 12.84 -25.54
CA ASP A 132 16.73 14.28 -25.71
C ASP A 132 17.78 15.08 -24.92
N MET A 133 18.07 14.70 -23.66
CA MET A 133 19.17 15.30 -22.89
C MET A 133 20.54 15.02 -23.52
N ALA A 134 20.76 13.82 -24.05
CA ALA A 134 22.01 13.50 -24.74
C ALA A 134 22.18 14.37 -25.99
N SER A 135 21.12 14.55 -26.78
CA SER A 135 21.12 15.43 -27.96
C SER A 135 21.35 16.91 -27.61
N ALA A 136 21.09 17.29 -26.35
CA ALA A 136 21.37 18.61 -25.79
C ALA A 136 22.74 18.72 -25.10
N GLY A 137 23.64 17.76 -25.33
CA GLY A 137 25.04 17.88 -24.89
C GLY A 137 25.40 17.14 -23.60
N PHE A 138 24.51 16.35 -23.00
CA PHE A 138 24.81 15.55 -21.81
C PHE A 138 25.28 14.14 -22.14
N VAL A 139 26.13 13.55 -21.30
CA VAL A 139 26.32 12.10 -21.28
C VAL A 139 25.32 11.48 -20.32
N THR A 140 24.36 10.72 -20.82
CA THR A 140 23.33 10.10 -19.98
C THR A 140 23.63 8.63 -19.73
N ALA A 141 23.41 8.15 -18.51
CA ALA A 141 23.43 6.73 -18.18
C ALA A 141 22.08 6.30 -17.61
N VAL A 142 21.41 5.40 -18.33
CA VAL A 142 20.22 4.70 -17.82
C VAL A 142 20.63 3.29 -17.42
N ILE A 143 20.36 2.89 -16.18
CA ILE A 143 20.80 1.60 -15.65
C ILE A 143 19.65 0.61 -15.52
N ASP A 144 19.92 -0.68 -15.46
CA ASP A 144 18.96 -1.64 -14.93
C ASP A 144 18.78 -1.36 -13.44
N LYS A 145 17.53 -1.36 -12.94
CA LYS A 145 17.27 -1.04 -11.54
C LYS A 145 18.06 -2.00 -10.60
N PRO A 146 18.83 -1.47 -9.64
CA PRO A 146 19.44 -2.28 -8.60
C PRO A 146 18.33 -2.86 -7.71
N VAL A 147 18.23 -4.18 -7.65
CA VAL A 147 17.09 -4.87 -7.01
C VAL A 147 17.55 -5.99 -6.09
N TRP A 148 18.66 -6.65 -6.41
CA TRP A 148 19.09 -7.92 -5.83
C TRP A 148 17.91 -8.89 -5.72
N ASN A 149 17.76 -9.59 -4.60
CA ASN A 149 16.62 -10.49 -4.38
C ASN A 149 15.44 -9.81 -3.66
N THR A 150 15.33 -8.48 -3.76
CA THR A 150 14.26 -7.70 -3.12
C THR A 150 13.02 -7.53 -4.01
N THR A 151 11.89 -7.25 -3.37
CA THR A 151 10.61 -6.91 -4.00
C THR A 151 10.33 -5.42 -3.83
N ASP A 152 9.26 -4.90 -4.44
CA ASP A 152 8.83 -3.51 -4.21
C ASP A 152 8.52 -3.22 -2.73
N VAL A 153 8.20 -4.24 -1.94
CA VAL A 153 7.94 -4.09 -0.49
C VAL A 153 9.22 -4.18 0.33
N THR A 154 10.19 -4.99 -0.10
CA THR A 154 11.42 -5.28 0.66
C THR A 154 12.64 -4.56 0.10
N ARG A 155 12.44 -3.56 -0.76
CA ARG A 155 13.52 -2.83 -1.45
C ARG A 155 14.55 -2.30 -0.46
N ASP A 156 15.83 -2.51 -0.77
CA ASP A 156 16.96 -1.97 -0.04
C ASP A 156 17.42 -0.66 -0.70
N TYR A 157 16.95 0.46 -0.14
CA TYR A 157 17.25 1.79 -0.68
C TYR A 157 18.70 2.22 -0.46
N PRO A 158 19.34 2.00 0.71
CA PRO A 158 20.78 2.24 0.89
C PRO A 158 21.65 1.45 -0.09
N ALA A 159 21.40 0.14 -0.28
CA ALA A 159 22.14 -0.66 -1.27
C ALA A 159 21.98 -0.10 -2.69
N SER A 160 20.73 0.27 -3.04
CA SER A 160 20.44 0.88 -4.34
C SER A 160 21.21 2.18 -4.54
N ALA A 161 21.31 3.03 -3.50
CA ALA A 161 22.03 4.30 -3.58
C ALA A 161 23.50 4.10 -3.93
N LYS A 162 24.17 3.14 -3.28
CA LYS A 162 25.56 2.79 -3.61
C LYS A 162 25.74 2.25 -5.03
N ALA A 163 24.79 1.46 -5.53
CA ALA A 163 24.84 0.98 -6.90
C ALA A 163 24.68 2.11 -7.93
N TYR A 164 23.81 3.09 -7.66
CA TYR A 164 23.75 4.31 -8.47
C TYR A 164 25.06 5.09 -8.40
N ASP A 165 25.67 5.19 -7.22
CA ASP A 165 26.96 5.87 -7.03
C ASP A 165 28.10 5.23 -7.85
N GLN A 166 28.16 3.89 -7.92
CA GLN A 166 29.12 3.20 -8.79
C GLN A 166 28.97 3.57 -10.27
N VAL A 167 27.74 3.81 -10.74
CA VAL A 167 27.50 4.24 -12.13
C VAL A 167 27.90 5.71 -12.32
N ILE A 168 27.69 6.54 -11.30
CA ILE A 168 28.13 7.93 -11.29
C ILE A 168 29.65 8.00 -11.37
N ASP A 169 30.36 7.22 -10.57
CA ASP A 169 31.82 7.11 -10.61
C ASP A 169 32.33 6.56 -11.94
N TYR A 170 31.64 5.57 -12.51
CA TYR A 170 31.93 5.10 -13.86
C TYR A 170 31.82 6.23 -14.89
N LEU A 171 30.75 7.06 -14.83
CA LEU A 171 30.58 8.21 -15.72
C LEU A 171 31.69 9.25 -15.51
N ARG A 172 32.00 9.61 -14.26
CA ARG A 172 33.07 10.57 -13.92
C ARG A 172 34.44 10.13 -14.45
N ALA A 173 34.69 8.83 -14.53
CA ALA A 173 35.94 8.28 -15.06
C ALA A 173 36.03 8.31 -16.60
N GLN A 174 34.97 8.67 -17.32
CA GLN A 174 35.02 8.75 -18.79
C GLN A 174 35.71 10.04 -19.25
N ASN A 175 36.59 9.94 -20.25
CA ASN A 175 37.38 11.07 -20.75
C ASN A 175 36.54 12.20 -21.36
N ASP A 176 35.31 11.90 -21.76
CA ASP A 176 34.39 12.80 -22.45
C ASP A 176 33.28 13.33 -21.51
N VAL A 177 33.43 13.12 -20.20
CA VAL A 177 32.58 13.61 -19.12
C VAL A 177 33.37 14.56 -18.21
N ASP A 178 32.77 15.69 -17.85
CA ASP A 178 33.27 16.59 -16.82
C ASP A 178 32.82 16.05 -15.46
N ALA A 179 33.76 15.46 -14.72
CA ALA A 179 33.50 14.81 -13.44
C ALA A 179 32.86 15.75 -12.39
N ALA A 180 33.08 17.07 -12.49
CA ALA A 180 32.51 18.07 -11.59
C ALA A 180 31.06 18.47 -11.96
N LYS A 181 30.53 17.94 -13.07
CA LYS A 181 29.22 18.28 -13.62
C LYS A 181 28.32 17.06 -13.84
N VAL A 182 28.47 16.05 -12.99
CA VAL A 182 27.60 14.86 -13.01
C VAL A 182 26.46 15.05 -12.00
N GLY A 183 25.23 14.95 -12.49
CA GLY A 183 24.01 15.04 -11.70
C GLY A 183 23.15 13.78 -11.79
N ILE A 184 21.98 13.83 -11.16
CA ILE A 184 21.01 12.73 -11.18
C ILE A 184 19.63 13.16 -11.70
N TYR A 185 18.90 12.20 -12.25
CA TYR A 185 17.49 12.29 -12.56
C TYR A 185 16.74 11.21 -11.79
N ALA A 186 15.91 11.60 -10.83
CA ALA A 186 15.21 10.71 -9.91
C ALA A 186 13.69 10.84 -10.04
N THR A 187 12.99 9.71 -10.03
CA THR A 187 11.54 9.63 -10.25
C THR A 187 10.85 8.88 -9.12
N SER A 188 9.77 9.46 -8.57
CA SER A 188 8.87 8.77 -7.63
C SER A 188 9.64 8.09 -6.47
N GLU A 189 9.54 6.76 -6.29
CA GLU A 189 10.28 5.97 -5.28
C GLU A 189 11.79 6.28 -5.22
N SER A 190 12.42 6.57 -6.36
CA SER A 190 13.87 6.75 -6.44
C SER A 190 14.35 8.02 -5.72
N THR A 191 13.44 8.90 -5.32
CA THR A 191 13.79 10.09 -4.53
C THR A 191 14.05 9.76 -3.06
N TRP A 192 13.62 8.58 -2.59
CA TRP A 192 14.12 8.01 -1.34
C TRP A 192 15.57 7.55 -1.48
N ILE A 193 15.91 6.95 -2.62
CA ILE A 193 17.27 6.49 -2.92
C ILE A 193 18.21 7.69 -3.08
N SER A 194 17.79 8.72 -3.81
CA SER A 194 18.61 9.92 -4.02
C SER A 194 18.94 10.61 -2.70
N SER A 195 18.04 10.57 -1.72
CA SER A 195 18.33 11.12 -0.39
C SER A 195 19.53 10.46 0.28
N TYR A 196 19.68 9.14 0.17
CA TYR A 196 20.88 8.44 0.66
C TYR A 196 22.11 8.79 -0.19
N LEU A 197 21.96 8.71 -1.52
CA LEU A 197 23.05 8.96 -2.46
C LEU A 197 23.70 10.33 -2.23
N LEU A 198 22.93 11.42 -2.16
CA LEU A 198 23.48 12.77 -1.97
C LEU A 198 24.07 13.03 -0.58
N GLN A 199 23.85 12.14 0.38
CA GLN A 199 24.56 12.19 1.65
C GLN A 199 25.91 11.51 1.58
N ASP A 200 25.98 10.40 0.84
CA ASP A 200 27.19 9.60 0.69
C ASP A 200 28.15 10.25 -0.32
N ASP A 201 27.64 10.84 -1.39
CA ASP A 201 28.41 11.56 -2.41
C ASP A 201 28.09 13.07 -2.45
N PRO A 202 28.94 13.92 -1.83
CA PRO A 202 28.76 15.37 -1.82
C PRO A 202 29.15 16.04 -3.16
N ASN A 203 29.67 15.29 -4.15
CA ASN A 203 30.14 15.83 -5.43
C ASN A 203 29.08 15.76 -6.55
N ILE A 204 27.84 15.39 -6.22
CA ILE A 204 26.72 15.49 -7.16
C ILE A 204 26.50 16.97 -7.51
N ALA A 205 26.51 17.30 -8.79
CA ALA A 205 26.49 18.69 -9.25
C ALA A 205 25.08 19.31 -9.24
N PHE A 206 24.05 18.50 -9.47
CA PHE A 206 22.64 18.89 -9.48
C PHE A 206 21.73 17.66 -9.38
N GLN A 207 20.47 17.88 -9.02
CA GLN A 207 19.45 16.83 -9.05
C GLN A 207 18.17 17.29 -9.77
N ILE A 208 17.58 16.38 -10.53
CA ILE A 208 16.27 16.53 -11.16
C ILE A 208 15.32 15.55 -10.49
N LEU A 209 14.21 16.05 -9.94
CA LEU A 209 13.23 15.31 -9.18
C LEU A 209 11.88 15.34 -9.90
N LEU A 210 11.47 14.20 -10.45
CA LEU A 210 10.18 14.01 -11.10
C LEU A 210 9.17 13.41 -10.12
N SER A 211 8.06 14.11 -9.89
CA SER A 211 6.98 13.68 -8.99
C SER A 211 7.53 13.06 -7.70
N PRO A 212 8.40 13.78 -6.95
CA PRO A 212 9.19 13.17 -5.89
C PRO A 212 8.34 12.69 -4.71
N MET A 213 8.66 11.49 -4.22
CA MET A 213 8.21 11.01 -2.92
C MET A 213 9.23 11.43 -1.85
N VAL A 214 8.96 12.51 -1.13
CA VAL A 214 9.95 13.09 -0.20
C VAL A 214 9.78 12.63 1.25
N PHE A 215 8.58 12.22 1.65
CA PHE A 215 8.29 11.71 3.00
C PHE A 215 8.57 10.21 3.07
N SER A 216 8.65 9.67 4.29
CA SER A 216 8.92 8.24 4.51
C SER A 216 7.91 7.37 3.73
N PRO A 217 8.28 6.14 3.33
CA PRO A 217 7.35 5.28 2.59
C PRO A 217 6.03 5.04 3.33
N ARG A 218 6.03 4.96 4.67
CA ARG A 218 4.81 4.90 5.48
C ARG A 218 3.90 6.09 5.25
N GLN A 219 4.44 7.30 5.29
CA GLN A 219 3.68 8.54 5.13
C GLN A 219 3.23 8.73 3.69
N SER A 220 4.12 8.51 2.73
CA SER A 220 3.86 8.68 1.30
C SER A 220 2.82 7.68 0.78
N LEU A 221 2.94 6.38 1.11
CA LEU A 221 1.94 5.38 0.74
C LEU A 221 0.63 5.57 1.51
N GLY A 222 0.71 5.96 2.78
CA GLY A 222 -0.46 6.31 3.59
C GLY A 222 -1.22 7.49 3.01
N PHE A 223 -0.51 8.52 2.52
CA PHE A 223 -1.08 9.66 1.81
C PHE A 223 -1.74 9.22 0.52
N PHE A 224 -1.00 8.55 -0.36
CA PHE A 224 -1.48 8.10 -1.68
C PHE A 224 -2.80 7.34 -1.55
N ILE A 225 -2.83 6.32 -0.68
CA ILE A 225 -4.02 5.49 -0.52
C ILE A 225 -5.16 6.27 0.16
N THR A 226 -4.87 7.18 1.09
CA THR A 226 -5.91 8.02 1.72
C THR A 226 -6.51 8.99 0.70
N GLN A 227 -5.68 9.62 -0.12
CA GLN A 227 -6.10 10.52 -1.19
C GLN A 227 -6.97 9.75 -2.21
N ASP A 228 -6.53 8.60 -2.68
CA ASP A 228 -7.28 7.81 -3.65
C ASP A 228 -8.61 7.32 -3.09
N PHE A 229 -8.64 6.84 -1.84
CA PHE A 229 -9.88 6.45 -1.17
C PHE A 229 -10.87 7.63 -1.05
N THR A 230 -10.34 8.84 -0.84
CA THR A 230 -11.14 10.07 -0.79
C THR A 230 -11.69 10.42 -2.18
N LEU A 231 -10.84 10.36 -3.20
CA LEU A 231 -11.20 10.67 -4.59
C LEU A 231 -12.23 9.72 -5.18
N VAL A 232 -12.16 8.42 -4.86
CA VAL A 232 -13.16 7.43 -5.33
C VAL A 232 -14.49 7.49 -4.55
N GLY A 233 -14.57 8.30 -3.50
CA GLY A 233 -15.78 8.45 -2.69
C GLY A 233 -16.04 7.28 -1.73
N ALA A 234 -14.99 6.59 -1.27
CA ALA A 234 -15.11 5.52 -0.29
C ALA A 234 -15.72 6.05 1.02
N ASN A 235 -16.52 5.25 1.72
CA ASN A 235 -17.01 5.64 3.04
C ASN A 235 -15.83 5.93 4.00
N LYS A 236 -15.95 6.96 4.84
CA LYS A 236 -14.99 7.31 5.91
C LYS A 236 -14.50 6.09 6.71
N GLY A 237 -15.38 5.13 6.98
CA GLY A 237 -15.00 3.88 7.61
C GLY A 237 -13.92 3.09 6.87
N TYR A 238 -14.04 2.91 5.54
CA TYR A 238 -13.03 2.26 4.72
C TYR A 238 -11.73 3.06 4.66
N GLN A 239 -11.82 4.38 4.54
CA GLN A 239 -10.64 5.25 4.56
C GLN A 239 -9.86 5.13 5.89
N SER A 240 -10.56 4.94 7.01
CA SER A 240 -9.92 4.71 8.32
C SER A 240 -9.13 3.39 8.41
N ILE A 241 -9.39 2.43 7.52
CA ILE A 241 -8.59 1.18 7.43
C ILE A 241 -7.16 1.50 7.01
N VAL A 242 -6.97 2.45 6.10
CA VAL A 242 -5.65 2.87 5.61
C VAL A 242 -4.77 3.28 6.79
N GLN A 243 -5.31 4.09 7.70
CA GLN A 243 -4.58 4.55 8.89
C GLN A 243 -4.16 3.40 9.82
N ARG A 244 -4.99 2.36 9.93
CA ARG A 244 -4.67 1.16 10.74
C ARG A 244 -3.60 0.31 10.08
N VAL A 245 -3.71 0.08 8.77
CA VAL A 245 -2.71 -0.68 7.99
C VAL A 245 -1.35 0.00 8.07
N PHE A 246 -1.28 1.31 7.78
CA PHE A 246 -0.05 2.08 7.84
C PHE A 246 0.39 2.46 9.25
N SER A 247 -0.34 2.06 10.29
CA SER A 247 0.14 2.10 11.68
C SER A 247 0.68 0.76 12.15
N ALA A 248 0.70 -0.27 11.31
CA ALA A 248 1.30 -1.55 11.66
C ALA A 248 2.81 -1.39 11.90
N ASP A 249 3.31 -2.00 12.97
CA ASP A 249 4.72 -2.17 13.25
C ASP A 249 5.29 -3.28 12.36
N THR A 250 5.67 -2.89 11.14
CA THR A 250 6.14 -3.79 10.08
C THR A 250 7.52 -4.37 10.36
N ALA A 251 8.29 -3.74 11.26
CA ALA A 251 9.59 -4.23 11.67
C ALA A 251 9.49 -5.59 12.38
N LEU A 252 8.34 -5.91 13.00
CA LEU A 252 8.05 -7.25 13.54
C LEU A 252 8.12 -8.37 12.49
N PHE A 253 8.00 -8.02 11.21
CA PHE A 253 8.00 -8.96 10.09
C PHE A 253 9.22 -8.78 9.18
N GLY A 254 10.26 -8.08 9.64
CA GLY A 254 11.49 -7.82 8.88
C GLY A 254 11.36 -6.68 7.86
N LEU A 255 10.27 -5.92 7.86
CA LEU A 255 10.05 -4.77 6.97
C LEU A 255 10.40 -3.47 7.71
N THR A 256 11.68 -3.10 7.67
CA THR A 256 12.24 -1.90 8.34
C THR A 256 12.32 -0.67 7.43
N ASN A 257 12.04 -0.85 6.14
CA ASN A 257 12.20 0.17 5.10
C ASN A 257 10.99 1.12 4.95
N LEU A 258 10.00 1.11 5.87
CA LEU A 258 8.85 2.02 5.81
C LEU A 258 9.04 3.33 6.57
N ASP A 259 9.94 3.35 7.56
CA ASP A 259 10.18 4.49 8.45
C ASP A 259 11.55 5.12 8.19
N LEU A 260 11.86 5.33 6.91
CA LEU A 260 13.11 5.94 6.47
C LEU A 260 13.13 7.43 6.77
N ASP A 261 14.31 7.94 7.07
CA ASP A 261 14.58 9.37 7.19
C ASP A 261 15.08 9.92 5.85
N THR A 262 14.13 10.43 5.05
CA THR A 262 14.34 10.86 3.65
C THR A 262 14.45 12.38 3.49
N LEU A 263 14.20 13.14 4.56
CA LEU A 263 14.21 14.61 4.57
C LEU A 263 15.42 15.14 5.31
N ARG A 264 16.62 14.82 4.80
CA ARG A 264 17.87 15.35 5.33
C ARG A 264 18.31 16.56 4.51
N PRO A 265 18.66 17.71 5.14
CA PRO A 265 19.07 18.91 4.42
C PRO A 265 20.21 18.69 3.42
N ALA A 266 21.20 17.84 3.76
CA ALA A 266 22.34 17.54 2.89
C ALA A 266 21.91 17.04 1.49
N ALA A 267 20.83 16.25 1.41
CA ALA A 267 20.30 15.76 0.14
C ALA A 267 19.69 16.85 -0.75
N TYR A 268 19.54 18.08 -0.25
CA TYR A 268 19.00 19.23 -0.97
C TYR A 268 19.99 20.40 -1.05
N ALA A 269 21.29 20.14 -0.79
CA ALA A 269 22.35 21.16 -0.85
C ALA A 269 22.73 21.58 -2.28
N VAL A 270 22.30 20.82 -3.29
CA VAL A 270 22.67 21.01 -4.70
C VAL A 270 21.52 21.68 -5.49
N PRO A 271 21.81 22.39 -6.59
CA PRO A 271 20.76 22.87 -7.51
C PRO A 271 19.73 21.80 -7.82
N THR A 272 18.45 22.12 -7.61
CA THR A 272 17.36 21.13 -7.65
C THR A 272 16.25 21.58 -8.59
N TYR A 273 15.91 20.74 -9.56
CA TYR A 273 14.71 20.89 -10.39
C TYR A 273 13.64 19.95 -9.90
N VAL A 274 12.42 20.44 -9.72
CA VAL A 274 11.26 19.66 -9.28
C VAL A 274 10.16 19.81 -10.31
N ALA A 275 9.66 18.69 -10.82
CA ALA A 275 8.62 18.69 -11.83
C ALA A 275 7.44 17.83 -11.38
N TYR A 276 6.24 18.40 -11.42
CA TYR A 276 4.98 17.73 -11.07
C TYR A 276 3.99 17.76 -12.22
N GLY A 277 3.14 16.74 -12.29
CA GLY A 277 1.98 16.72 -13.14
C GLY A 277 0.75 17.14 -12.34
N SER A 278 -0.05 18.05 -12.87
CA SER A 278 -1.28 18.49 -12.19
C SER A 278 -2.33 17.38 -11.98
N LYS A 279 -2.21 16.25 -12.69
CA LYS A 279 -3.03 15.05 -12.47
C LYS A 279 -2.34 13.99 -11.60
N ASP A 280 -1.14 14.26 -11.10
CA ASP A 280 -0.46 13.36 -10.17
C ASP A 280 -1.15 13.38 -8.80
N VAL A 281 -1.94 12.33 -8.56
CA VAL A 281 -2.63 12.08 -7.28
C VAL A 281 -1.82 11.16 -6.35
N MET A 282 -0.64 10.71 -6.76
CA MET A 282 0.19 9.81 -5.96
C MET A 282 1.05 10.55 -4.94
N THR A 283 1.43 11.78 -5.25
CA THR A 283 2.36 12.56 -4.43
C THR A 283 1.68 13.68 -3.66
N ALA A 284 2.17 13.94 -2.44
CA ALA A 284 1.75 15.08 -1.63
C ALA A 284 2.46 16.34 -2.15
N GLN A 285 2.03 16.87 -3.29
CA GLN A 285 2.76 17.91 -4.02
C GLN A 285 3.02 19.17 -3.19
N VAL A 286 1.98 19.69 -2.51
CA VAL A 286 2.06 20.93 -1.74
C VAL A 286 2.96 20.76 -0.51
N ASP A 287 2.74 19.71 0.28
CA ASP A 287 3.57 19.42 1.44
C ASP A 287 5.00 19.03 1.03
N GLY A 288 5.15 18.34 -0.10
CA GLY A 288 6.42 17.91 -0.67
C GLY A 288 7.29 19.09 -1.09
N VAL A 289 6.75 20.04 -1.86
CA VAL A 289 7.48 21.25 -2.25
C VAL A 289 7.89 22.07 -1.02
N ARG A 290 7.01 22.24 -0.03
CA ARG A 290 7.36 22.91 1.23
C ARG A 290 8.53 22.22 1.92
N ALA A 291 8.53 20.89 1.99
CA ALA A 291 9.60 20.11 2.61
C ALA A 291 10.92 20.22 1.83
N ILE A 292 10.88 20.18 0.50
CA ILE A 292 12.06 20.36 -0.37
C ILE A 292 12.67 21.74 -0.13
N LEU A 293 11.86 22.81 -0.19
CA LEU A 293 12.33 24.19 0.01
C LEU A 293 12.90 24.39 1.42
N ASP A 294 12.22 23.91 2.45
CA ASP A 294 12.71 24.00 3.84
C ASP A 294 14.07 23.29 4.03
N ASN A 295 14.23 22.08 3.49
CA ASN A 295 15.49 21.35 3.57
C ASN A 295 16.61 21.98 2.73
N ALA A 296 16.30 22.48 1.53
CA ALA A 296 17.24 23.20 0.69
C ALA A 296 17.75 24.46 1.40
N HIS A 297 16.84 25.27 1.96
CA HIS A 297 17.23 26.49 2.69
C HIS A 297 18.07 26.19 3.94
N LYS A 298 17.75 25.11 4.68
CA LYS A 298 18.57 24.63 5.81
C LYS A 298 19.98 24.22 5.39
N ALA A 299 20.15 23.73 4.16
CA ALA A 299 21.44 23.43 3.56
C ALA A 299 22.11 24.64 2.89
N GLY A 300 21.52 25.83 2.97
CA GLY A 300 22.02 27.05 2.32
C GLY A 300 21.75 27.12 0.81
N ASN A 301 20.94 26.20 0.27
CA ASN A 301 20.59 26.15 -1.14
C ASN A 301 19.28 26.90 -1.41
N TRP A 302 19.37 27.96 -2.22
CA TRP A 302 18.23 28.73 -2.71
C TRP A 302 17.95 28.49 -4.20
N ASN A 303 18.72 27.59 -4.83
CA ASN A 303 18.60 27.27 -6.24
C ASN A 303 17.67 26.06 -6.44
N VAL A 304 16.38 26.26 -6.11
CA VAL A 304 15.32 25.26 -6.32
C VAL A 304 14.33 25.80 -7.35
N THR A 305 14.12 25.04 -8.42
CA THR A 305 13.17 25.36 -9.49
C THR A 305 12.03 24.36 -9.46
N ILE A 306 10.79 24.84 -9.47
CA ILE A 306 9.57 24.05 -9.41
C ILE A 306 8.76 24.32 -10.67
N ARG A 307 8.34 23.26 -11.35
CA ARG A 307 7.46 23.30 -12.52
C ARG A 307 6.29 22.35 -12.35
N SER A 308 5.10 22.86 -12.65
CA SER A 308 3.86 22.10 -12.58
C SER A 308 3.19 22.10 -13.95
N TYR A 309 3.08 20.92 -14.55
CA TYR A 309 2.62 20.78 -15.93
C TYR A 309 1.11 20.48 -15.97
N PRO A 310 0.33 21.28 -16.73
CA PRO A 310 -1.11 21.06 -16.85
C PRO A 310 -1.38 19.73 -17.56
N VAL A 311 -2.41 19.00 -17.10
CA VAL A 311 -2.91 17.74 -17.69
C VAL A 311 -1.95 16.54 -17.60
N ALA A 312 -0.70 16.75 -17.19
CA ALA A 312 0.31 15.71 -17.07
C ALA A 312 0.05 14.76 -15.89
N ASN A 313 0.29 13.46 -16.10
CA ASN A 313 0.15 12.40 -15.08
C ASN A 313 1.40 12.29 -14.18
N HIS A 314 1.53 11.21 -13.39
CA HIS A 314 2.61 11.03 -12.41
C HIS A 314 4.00 10.96 -13.08
N VAL A 315 4.07 10.48 -14.32
CA VAL A 315 5.31 10.42 -15.13
C VAL A 315 5.43 11.55 -16.16
N LEU A 316 4.65 12.62 -15.98
CA LEU A 316 4.56 13.81 -16.85
C LEU A 316 4.16 13.55 -18.31
N ARG A 317 3.41 12.49 -18.54
CA ARG A 317 2.84 12.17 -19.86
C ARG A 317 1.38 12.57 -19.98
N LEU A 318 0.94 12.71 -21.21
CA LEU A 318 -0.45 12.93 -21.60
C LEU A 318 -1.12 11.57 -21.84
N GLY A 319 -2.15 11.25 -21.06
CA GLY A 319 -2.92 10.00 -21.22
C GLY A 319 -2.72 9.00 -20.09
N ASP A 320 -3.18 7.77 -20.33
CA ASP A 320 -3.17 6.65 -19.39
C ASP A 320 -1.76 6.04 -19.28
N GLU A 321 -1.27 5.87 -18.05
CA GLU A 321 0.08 5.34 -17.76
C GLU A 321 0.26 3.87 -18.18
N SER A 322 -0.83 3.12 -18.33
CA SER A 322 -0.78 1.74 -18.82
C SER A 322 -0.49 1.65 -20.32
N GLN A 323 -0.59 2.76 -21.06
CA GLN A 323 -0.31 2.81 -22.49
C GLN A 323 1.14 3.21 -22.76
N ALA A 324 1.87 2.33 -23.45
CA ALA A 324 3.22 2.62 -23.90
C ALA A 324 3.23 3.71 -24.98
N GLY A 325 4.22 4.61 -24.93
CA GLY A 325 4.45 5.61 -25.97
C GLY A 325 3.56 6.85 -25.90
N THR A 326 2.91 7.12 -24.76
CA THR A 326 2.20 8.38 -24.54
C THR A 326 3.17 9.57 -24.59
N PRO A 327 2.81 10.70 -25.24
CA PRO A 327 3.69 11.85 -25.34
C PRO A 327 3.87 12.54 -23.98
N PHE A 328 4.99 13.22 -23.76
CA PHE A 328 5.16 14.10 -22.60
C PHE A 328 4.24 15.32 -22.68
N ALA A 329 4.02 15.96 -21.52
CA ALA A 329 3.47 17.30 -21.50
C ALA A 329 4.37 18.25 -22.31
N ASP A 330 3.77 19.03 -23.20
CA ASP A 330 4.44 19.69 -24.32
C ASP A 330 5.77 20.38 -23.96
N ALA A 331 5.77 21.26 -22.96
CA ALA A 331 6.95 22.06 -22.59
C ALA A 331 7.95 21.33 -21.68
N TYR A 332 7.58 20.19 -21.09
CA TYR A 332 8.33 19.57 -19.99
C TYR A 332 9.79 19.27 -20.34
N VAL A 333 10.01 18.59 -21.47
CA VAL A 333 11.35 18.13 -21.83
C VAL A 333 12.26 19.31 -22.18
N ASP A 334 11.73 20.32 -22.88
CA ASP A 334 12.49 21.51 -23.24
C ASP A 334 12.86 22.34 -21.99
N ASP A 335 11.90 22.56 -21.07
CA ASP A 335 12.14 23.28 -19.81
C ASP A 335 13.19 22.59 -18.92
N LEU A 336 13.13 21.26 -18.84
CA LEU A 336 14.09 20.45 -18.09
C LEU A 336 15.49 20.56 -18.70
N ILE A 337 15.58 20.48 -20.03
CA ILE A 337 16.86 20.57 -20.74
C ILE A 337 17.45 21.98 -20.56
N ASP A 338 16.65 23.02 -20.77
CA ASP A 338 17.08 24.41 -20.59
C ASP A 338 17.57 24.65 -19.15
N TRP A 339 16.86 24.11 -18.15
CA TRP A 339 17.29 24.14 -16.76
C TRP A 339 18.62 23.43 -16.53
N ALA A 340 18.77 22.19 -17.02
CA ALA A 340 19.96 21.38 -16.82
C ALA A 340 21.18 22.02 -17.51
N VAL A 341 21.02 22.48 -18.76
CA VAL A 341 22.07 23.15 -19.54
C VAL A 341 22.51 24.44 -18.83
N GLY A 342 21.57 25.30 -18.44
CA GLY A 342 21.90 26.55 -17.75
C GLY A 342 22.59 26.31 -16.40
N THR A 343 22.09 25.35 -15.62
CA THR A 343 22.65 24.98 -14.31
C THR A 343 24.06 24.40 -14.43
N SER A 344 24.28 23.45 -15.34
CA SER A 344 25.61 22.85 -15.58
C SER A 344 26.62 23.83 -16.21
N ALA A 345 26.12 24.89 -16.87
CA ALA A 345 26.94 26.00 -17.35
C ALA A 345 27.27 27.02 -16.24
N GLY A 346 26.73 26.88 -15.03
CA GLY A 346 26.94 27.80 -13.90
C GLY A 346 26.22 29.14 -14.08
N LEU A 347 25.15 29.19 -14.88
CA LEU A 347 24.39 30.40 -15.12
C LEU A 347 23.36 30.65 -14.01
N THR A 348 22.96 31.91 -13.86
CA THR A 348 21.92 32.31 -12.89
C THR A 348 20.56 32.33 -13.59
N GLN A 349 19.60 31.58 -13.07
CA GLN A 349 18.23 31.56 -13.60
C GLN A 349 17.56 32.93 -13.43
N THR A 350 16.87 33.40 -14.47
CA THR A 350 16.13 34.66 -14.52
C THR A 350 14.61 34.47 -14.51
N SER A 351 14.13 33.33 -15.00
CA SER A 351 12.72 32.93 -14.88
C SER A 351 12.31 32.72 -13.43
N GLU A 352 11.00 32.82 -13.16
CA GLU A 352 10.45 32.56 -11.83
C GLU A 352 10.79 31.15 -11.32
N LYS A 353 11.06 31.05 -10.01
CA LYS A 353 11.44 29.78 -9.38
C LYS A 353 10.30 28.77 -9.32
N ALA A 354 9.05 29.21 -9.22
CA ALA A 354 7.87 28.35 -9.29
C ALA A 354 6.96 28.80 -10.45
N GLY A 355 6.77 27.95 -11.46
CA GLY A 355 6.00 28.27 -12.66
C GLY A 355 5.11 27.12 -13.14
N GLY A 356 4.14 27.42 -13.98
CA GLY A 356 3.11 26.49 -14.46
C GLY A 356 1.81 26.60 -13.66
N THR A 357 1.01 25.53 -13.62
CA THR A 357 -0.27 25.55 -12.88
C THR A 357 -0.07 25.43 -11.37
N ASP A 358 -0.98 26.01 -10.60
CA ASP A 358 -1.02 25.84 -9.14
C ASP A 358 -0.92 24.36 -8.73
N LEU A 359 -0.12 24.10 -7.70
CA LEU A 359 -0.05 22.78 -7.08
C LEU A 359 -1.29 22.59 -6.22
N TYR A 360 -1.87 21.39 -6.27
CA TYR A 360 -3.05 21.03 -5.50
C TYR A 360 -2.85 19.70 -4.77
N GLN A 361 -3.36 19.63 -3.55
CA GLN A 361 -3.31 18.45 -2.70
C GLN A 361 -4.63 18.31 -1.94
N SER A 362 -5.34 17.20 -2.15
CA SER A 362 -6.73 17.07 -1.66
C SER A 362 -6.84 16.90 -0.14
N VAL A 363 -5.86 16.24 0.46
CA VAL A 363 -5.79 15.94 1.91
C VAL A 363 -4.42 16.33 2.44
N GLY A 364 -4.28 16.55 3.74
CA GLY A 364 -2.98 16.73 4.38
C GLY A 364 -2.14 15.45 4.40
N LEU A 365 -0.81 15.58 4.45
CA LEU A 365 0.07 14.44 4.73
C LEU A 365 -0.32 13.81 6.09
N PRO A 366 -0.47 12.47 6.18
CA PRO A 366 -0.86 11.79 7.42
C PRO A 366 0.31 11.72 8.42
N GLY A 367 0.67 12.85 9.03
CA GLY A 367 1.81 12.99 9.94
C GLY A 367 1.72 12.20 11.24
N ALA A 368 0.53 11.67 11.58
CA ALA A 368 0.31 10.86 12.78
C ALA A 368 0.64 9.37 12.58
N LEU A 369 0.92 8.92 11.35
CA LEU A 369 1.26 7.54 11.05
C LEU A 369 2.61 7.17 11.66
N LYS A 370 2.56 6.22 12.60
CA LYS A 370 3.73 5.66 13.27
C LYS A 370 3.46 4.21 13.65
N PRO A 371 4.49 3.37 13.76
CA PRO A 371 4.32 1.97 14.15
C PRO A 371 3.66 1.85 15.53
N ARG A 372 2.64 0.99 15.63
CA ARG A 372 1.87 0.71 16.87
C ARG A 372 1.96 -0.76 17.25
N ARG A 373 3.10 -1.15 17.83
CA ARG A 373 3.45 -2.55 18.15
C ARG A 373 2.34 -3.34 18.84
N ALA A 374 1.75 -2.81 19.90
CA ALA A 374 0.68 -3.49 20.65
C ALA A 374 -0.57 -3.74 19.80
N GLY A 375 -0.99 -2.73 19.02
CA GLY A 375 -2.13 -2.86 18.09
C GLY A 375 -1.84 -3.85 16.96
N THR A 376 -0.59 -3.89 16.48
CA THR A 376 -0.14 -4.85 15.47
C THR A 376 -0.18 -6.29 15.98
N ILE A 377 0.39 -6.55 17.16
CA ILE A 377 0.38 -7.89 17.76
C ILE A 377 -1.06 -8.36 18.00
N TYR A 378 -1.91 -7.49 18.58
CA TYR A 378 -3.33 -7.78 18.77
C TYR A 378 -4.03 -8.10 17.44
N GLY A 379 -3.84 -7.25 16.43
CA GLY A 379 -4.41 -7.44 15.10
C GLY A 379 -3.97 -8.76 14.46
N VAL A 380 -2.69 -9.11 14.52
CA VAL A 380 -2.17 -10.36 13.95
C VAL A 380 -2.71 -11.58 14.68
N ILE A 381 -2.69 -11.61 16.01
CA ILE A 381 -3.24 -12.72 16.80
C ILE A 381 -4.72 -12.90 16.47
N LEU A 382 -5.48 -11.81 16.42
CA LEU A 382 -6.91 -11.84 16.12
C LEU A 382 -7.19 -12.42 14.72
N HIS A 383 -6.51 -11.93 13.68
CA HIS A 383 -6.73 -12.41 12.31
C HIS A 383 -6.25 -13.85 12.12
N ALA A 384 -5.09 -14.21 12.67
CA ALA A 384 -4.59 -15.59 12.62
C ALA A 384 -5.55 -16.56 13.34
N ALA A 385 -6.05 -16.18 14.51
CA ALA A 385 -7.05 -16.96 15.24
C ALA A 385 -8.34 -17.13 14.42
N VAL A 386 -8.86 -16.06 13.82
CA VAL A 386 -10.07 -16.14 12.97
C VAL A 386 -9.84 -17.05 11.76
N MET A 387 -8.70 -16.98 11.09
CA MET A 387 -8.39 -17.85 9.96
C MET A 387 -8.33 -19.32 10.36
N LEU A 388 -7.67 -19.65 11.46
CA LEU A 388 -7.60 -21.02 11.99
C LEU A 388 -8.99 -21.54 12.43
N LEU A 389 -9.77 -20.70 13.11
CA LEU A 389 -11.12 -21.01 13.56
C LEU A 389 -12.10 -21.20 12.41
N LEU A 390 -12.00 -20.37 11.35
CA LEU A 390 -12.76 -20.53 10.11
C LEU A 390 -12.42 -21.85 9.42
N LEU A 391 -11.13 -22.16 9.26
CA LEU A 391 -10.69 -23.42 8.66
C LEU A 391 -11.21 -24.63 9.45
N ALA A 392 -11.03 -24.62 10.78
CA ALA A 392 -11.53 -25.68 11.65
C ALA A 392 -13.06 -25.80 11.58
N SER A 393 -13.77 -24.67 11.54
CA SER A 393 -15.24 -24.63 11.39
C SER A 393 -15.69 -25.21 10.05
N ILE A 394 -15.01 -24.90 8.95
CA ILE A 394 -15.30 -25.45 7.62
C ILE A 394 -15.09 -26.96 7.62
N VAL A 395 -13.93 -27.43 8.09
CA VAL A 395 -13.60 -28.87 8.15
C VAL A 395 -14.63 -29.62 8.99
N LEU A 396 -14.94 -29.13 10.20
CA LEU A 396 -15.89 -29.80 11.08
C LEU A 396 -17.32 -29.76 10.52
N SER A 397 -17.71 -28.68 9.83
CA SER A 397 -19.00 -28.57 9.15
C SER A 397 -19.11 -29.56 7.99
N LEU A 398 -18.03 -29.75 7.22
CA LEU A 398 -17.97 -30.77 6.14
C LEU A 398 -18.05 -32.19 6.71
N VAL A 399 -17.36 -32.48 7.82
CA VAL A 399 -17.47 -33.77 8.52
C VAL A 399 -18.89 -34.01 9.03
N ALA A 400 -19.51 -32.99 9.63
CA ALA A 400 -20.90 -33.03 10.08
C ALA A 400 -21.87 -33.27 8.93
N LEU A 401 -21.68 -32.59 7.80
CA LEU A 401 -22.48 -32.75 6.59
C LEU A 401 -22.31 -34.15 5.99
N GLY A 402 -21.08 -34.65 5.86
CA GLY A 402 -20.79 -35.99 5.36
C GLY A 402 -21.37 -37.08 6.25
N ARG A 403 -21.26 -36.94 7.58
CA ARG A 403 -21.89 -37.86 8.55
C ARG A 403 -23.41 -37.82 8.46
N LYS A 404 -24.01 -36.63 8.33
CA LYS A 404 -25.45 -36.45 8.17
C LYS A 404 -25.94 -37.08 6.87
N ALA A 405 -25.28 -36.81 5.75
CA ALA A 405 -25.60 -37.40 4.45
C ALA A 405 -25.50 -38.93 4.50
N SER A 406 -24.41 -39.47 5.06
CA SER A 406 -24.22 -40.91 5.22
C SER A 406 -25.30 -41.57 6.09
N ALA A 407 -25.67 -40.92 7.20
CA ALA A 407 -26.73 -41.40 8.08
C ALA A 407 -28.11 -41.35 7.42
N ASP A 408 -28.42 -40.27 6.68
CA ASP A 408 -29.66 -40.13 5.92
C ASP A 408 -29.73 -41.14 4.75
N ILE A 409 -28.61 -41.43 4.07
CA ILE A 409 -28.54 -42.46 3.02
C ILE A 409 -28.83 -43.84 3.60
N ARG A 410 -28.16 -44.20 4.70
CA ARG A 410 -28.42 -45.48 5.41
C ARG A 410 -29.87 -45.57 5.86
N TRP A 411 -30.39 -44.53 6.52
CA TRP A 411 -31.78 -44.50 6.96
C TRP A 411 -32.78 -44.63 5.81
N ARG A 412 -32.53 -43.99 4.65
CA ARG A 412 -33.37 -44.13 3.46
C ARG A 412 -33.37 -45.57 2.92
N ARG A 413 -32.22 -46.25 2.95
CA ARG A 413 -32.10 -47.66 2.56
C ARG A 413 -32.87 -48.55 3.53
N ASP A 414 -32.59 -48.42 4.82
CA ASP A 414 -33.19 -49.24 5.88
C ASP A 414 -34.71 -49.02 5.96
N ARG A 415 -35.19 -47.79 5.71
CA ARG A 415 -36.62 -47.48 5.60
C ARG A 415 -37.28 -48.15 4.40
N ARG A 416 -36.59 -48.23 3.25
CA ARG A 416 -37.10 -48.93 2.06
C ARG A 416 -37.19 -50.43 2.30
N GLU A 417 -36.20 -51.01 2.96
CA GLU A 417 -36.16 -52.42 3.33
C GLU A 417 -37.24 -52.77 4.36
N ALA A 418 -37.37 -51.98 5.44
CA ALA A 418 -38.43 -52.14 6.43
C ALA A 418 -39.84 -52.04 5.81
N LYS A 419 -40.05 -51.11 4.87
CA LYS A 419 -41.31 -50.98 4.13
C LYS A 419 -41.60 -52.21 3.26
N ARG A 420 -40.58 -52.82 2.64
CA ARG A 420 -40.72 -54.07 1.86
C ARG A 420 -41.02 -55.26 2.76
N ALA A 421 -40.50 -55.28 3.98
CA ALA A 421 -40.69 -56.35 4.96
C ALA A 421 -41.94 -56.19 5.85
N GLY A 422 -42.79 -55.18 5.63
CA GLY A 422 -43.99 -54.93 6.45
C GLY A 422 -43.70 -54.45 7.88
N MET A 423 -42.47 -54.00 8.15
CA MET A 423 -42.03 -53.55 9.47
C MET A 423 -42.21 -52.03 9.65
N PRO A 424 -42.38 -51.56 10.90
CA PRO A 424 -42.41 -50.12 11.21
C PRO A 424 -41.10 -49.44 10.79
N ALA A 425 -41.20 -48.19 10.32
CA ALA A 425 -40.06 -47.45 9.82
C ALA A 425 -39.04 -47.16 10.95
N PRO A 426 -37.72 -47.31 10.69
CA PRO A 426 -36.70 -47.01 11.68
C PRO A 426 -36.69 -45.53 12.02
N ARG A 427 -36.41 -45.20 13.30
CA ARG A 427 -36.28 -43.82 13.77
C ARG A 427 -35.15 -43.12 13.02
N ARG A 428 -35.36 -41.86 12.63
CA ARG A 428 -34.34 -41.07 11.93
C ARG A 428 -33.13 -40.82 12.84
N PRO A 429 -31.90 -41.05 12.38
CA PRO A 429 -30.71 -40.83 13.21
C PRO A 429 -30.48 -39.34 13.49
N GLU A 430 -30.26 -39.00 14.74
CA GLU A 430 -29.91 -37.64 15.18
C GLU A 430 -28.38 -37.48 15.16
N VAL A 431 -27.83 -36.96 14.06
CA VAL A 431 -26.35 -36.82 13.91
C VAL A 431 -25.79 -35.65 14.71
N LEU A 432 -26.46 -34.49 14.69
CA LEU A 432 -26.05 -33.30 15.43
C LEU A 432 -26.85 -33.10 16.71
N GLY A 433 -28.10 -33.58 16.75
CA GLY A 433 -28.87 -33.62 17.99
C GLY A 433 -29.15 -32.28 18.63
N PHE A 434 -29.16 -31.16 17.88
CA PHE A 434 -29.46 -29.84 18.41
C PHE A 434 -30.85 -29.79 19.02
N VAL A 435 -30.94 -29.23 20.23
CA VAL A 435 -32.19 -29.07 20.98
C VAL A 435 -32.52 -27.58 21.17
N HIS A 436 -33.74 -27.29 21.60
CA HIS A 436 -34.18 -25.93 21.98
C HIS A 436 -33.92 -24.84 20.92
N GLY A 437 -33.91 -25.19 19.63
CA GLY A 437 -33.70 -24.24 18.53
C GLY A 437 -32.27 -23.74 18.35
N PHE A 438 -31.28 -24.21 19.14
CA PHE A 438 -29.87 -23.80 19.03
C PHE A 438 -29.27 -24.04 17.64
N GLY A 439 -29.73 -25.07 16.92
CA GLY A 439 -29.30 -25.33 15.55
C GLY A 439 -29.73 -24.23 14.57
N ASN A 440 -30.96 -23.73 14.69
CA ASN A 440 -31.47 -22.63 13.86
C ASN A 440 -30.81 -21.30 14.24
N ALA A 441 -30.59 -21.07 15.54
CA ALA A 441 -29.88 -19.90 16.02
C ALA A 441 -28.43 -19.85 15.50
N LEU A 442 -27.71 -20.98 15.60
CA LEU A 442 -26.34 -21.11 15.07
C LEU A 442 -26.33 -20.86 13.55
N LEU A 443 -27.21 -21.52 12.79
CA LEU A 443 -27.30 -21.35 11.35
C LEU A 443 -27.56 -19.89 10.96
N THR A 444 -28.52 -19.24 11.63
CA THR A 444 -28.86 -17.83 11.37
C THR A 444 -27.66 -16.93 11.65
N LEU A 445 -27.03 -17.07 12.83
CA LEU A 445 -25.84 -16.28 13.19
C LEU A 445 -24.69 -16.50 12.21
N THR A 446 -24.45 -17.74 11.79
CA THR A 446 -23.40 -18.06 10.83
C THR A 446 -23.68 -17.42 9.48
N LEU A 447 -24.89 -17.59 8.93
CA LEU A 447 -25.25 -17.03 7.64
C LEU A 447 -25.19 -15.49 7.65
N THR A 448 -25.72 -14.85 8.69
CA THR A 448 -25.69 -13.38 8.78
C THR A 448 -24.28 -12.83 8.96
N THR A 449 -23.46 -13.47 9.79
CA THR A 449 -22.07 -13.02 10.03
C THR A 449 -21.22 -13.21 8.78
N LEU A 450 -21.33 -14.35 8.10
CA LEU A 450 -20.62 -14.61 6.85
C LEU A 450 -21.10 -13.71 5.71
N ALA A 451 -22.41 -13.46 5.59
CA ALA A 451 -22.93 -12.49 4.62
C ALA A 451 -22.38 -11.09 4.87
N THR A 452 -22.30 -10.67 6.14
CA THR A 452 -21.70 -9.39 6.54
C THR A 452 -20.22 -9.32 6.17
N LEU A 453 -19.47 -10.40 6.41
CA LEU A 453 -18.06 -10.49 6.03
C LEU A 453 -17.86 -10.42 4.51
N LEU A 454 -18.74 -11.06 3.74
CA LEU A 454 -18.72 -10.99 2.28
C LEU A 454 -19.05 -9.58 1.76
N ILE A 455 -20.04 -8.89 2.34
CA ILE A 455 -20.37 -7.51 1.99
C ILE A 455 -19.21 -6.57 2.35
N PHE A 456 -18.58 -6.77 3.51
CA PHE A 456 -17.38 -6.02 3.90
C PHE A 456 -16.24 -6.20 2.90
N GLY A 457 -15.94 -7.46 2.53
CA GLY A 457 -14.93 -7.80 1.54
C GLY A 457 -15.25 -7.25 0.14
N ALA A 458 -16.52 -7.30 -0.28
CA ALA A 458 -16.96 -6.74 -1.56
C ALA A 458 -16.84 -5.22 -1.60
N GLY A 459 -17.24 -4.52 -0.53
CA GLY A 459 -17.09 -3.07 -0.43
C GLY A 459 -15.63 -2.64 -0.43
N LEU A 460 -14.77 -3.30 0.37
CA LEU A 460 -13.33 -3.02 0.36
C LEU A 460 -12.70 -3.35 -1.00
N GLY A 461 -13.08 -4.46 -1.63
CA GLY A 461 -12.62 -4.84 -2.97
C GLY A 461 -13.00 -3.80 -4.03
N GLN A 462 -14.19 -3.21 -3.96
CA GLN A 462 -14.57 -2.12 -4.85
C GLN A 462 -13.77 -0.85 -4.61
N VAL A 463 -13.45 -0.50 -3.35
CA VAL A 463 -12.56 0.62 -3.06
C VAL A 463 -11.20 0.38 -3.72
N ILE A 464 -10.58 -0.79 -3.49
CA ILE A 464 -9.27 -1.15 -4.07
C ILE A 464 -9.31 -1.06 -5.60
N MET A 465 -10.36 -1.58 -6.25
CA MET A 465 -10.50 -1.47 -7.69
C MET A 465 -10.70 -0.03 -8.18
N GLY A 466 -11.36 0.82 -7.40
CA GLY A 466 -11.47 2.25 -7.68
C GLY A 466 -10.10 2.95 -7.66
N VAL A 467 -9.29 2.67 -6.64
CA VAL A 467 -7.92 3.17 -6.49
C VAL A 467 -7.05 2.76 -7.68
N VAL A 468 -7.06 1.47 -8.05
CA VAL A 468 -6.28 0.97 -9.20
C VAL A 468 -6.65 1.70 -10.49
N ARG A 469 -7.94 1.98 -10.72
CA ARG A 469 -8.38 2.74 -11.90
C ARG A 469 -7.91 4.19 -11.87
N LEU A 470 -7.91 4.81 -10.70
CA LEU A 470 -7.46 6.20 -10.52
C LEU A 470 -5.95 6.33 -10.76
N ALA A 471 -5.16 5.38 -10.21
CA ALA A 471 -3.71 5.32 -10.41
C ALA A 471 -3.32 5.18 -11.89
N TRP A 472 -4.14 4.52 -12.71
CA TRP A 472 -3.96 4.45 -14.17
C TRP A 472 -4.52 5.66 -14.94
N GLY A 473 -4.95 6.72 -14.26
CA GLY A 473 -5.47 7.94 -14.89
C GLY A 473 -6.95 7.89 -15.26
N GLY A 474 -7.71 6.92 -14.74
CA GLY A 474 -9.16 6.86 -14.86
C GLY A 474 -9.87 7.94 -14.04
N ALA A 475 -11.03 8.41 -14.51
CA ALA A 475 -11.83 9.38 -13.77
C ALA A 475 -12.55 8.72 -12.57
N PRO A 476 -12.73 9.44 -11.45
CA PRO A 476 -13.57 9.00 -10.35
C PRO A 476 -14.99 8.64 -10.80
N THR A 477 -15.60 7.65 -10.16
CA THR A 477 -17.00 7.30 -10.44
C THR A 477 -17.95 8.30 -9.80
N GLU A 478 -18.92 8.84 -10.56
CA GLU A 478 -19.93 9.75 -10.02
C GLU A 478 -20.87 9.09 -8.99
N THR A 479 -21.00 7.75 -9.03
CA THR A 479 -21.81 6.97 -8.09
C THR A 479 -20.98 5.91 -7.38
N PRO A 480 -20.47 6.18 -6.17
CA PRO A 480 -19.61 5.25 -5.42
C PRO A 480 -20.27 3.88 -5.14
N GLY A 481 -21.60 3.81 -5.09
CA GLY A 481 -22.30 2.53 -4.95
C GLY A 481 -21.89 1.78 -3.67
N VAL A 482 -21.49 0.52 -3.81
CA VAL A 482 -21.21 -0.38 -2.66
C VAL A 482 -20.16 0.20 -1.72
N MET A 483 -19.11 0.85 -2.24
CA MET A 483 -18.03 1.38 -1.41
C MET A 483 -18.46 2.48 -0.42
N TYR A 484 -19.61 3.11 -0.64
CA TYR A 484 -20.18 4.10 0.27
C TYR A 484 -21.24 3.51 1.20
N TRP A 485 -22.25 2.82 0.66
CA TRP A 485 -23.40 2.37 1.44
C TRP A 485 -23.16 1.08 2.22
N SER A 486 -22.20 0.23 1.81
CA SER A 486 -21.96 -1.05 2.50
C SER A 486 -21.53 -0.85 3.94
N TRP A 487 -20.73 0.18 4.23
CA TRP A 487 -20.24 0.46 5.58
C TRP A 487 -21.37 0.64 6.59
N PRO A 488 -22.28 1.63 6.48
CA PRO A 488 -23.38 1.80 7.44
C PRO A 488 -24.30 0.57 7.48
N VAL A 489 -24.51 -0.13 6.36
CA VAL A 489 -25.28 -1.39 6.35
C VAL A 489 -24.61 -2.45 7.22
N ILE A 490 -23.29 -2.63 7.10
CA ILE A 490 -22.52 -3.56 7.92
C ILE A 490 -22.60 -3.17 9.39
N GLN A 491 -22.56 -1.88 9.72
CA GLN A 491 -22.70 -1.40 11.10
C GLN A 491 -24.07 -1.82 11.68
N VAL A 492 -25.16 -1.57 10.96
CA VAL A 492 -26.52 -1.94 11.38
C VAL A 492 -26.65 -3.45 11.52
N VAL A 493 -26.20 -4.22 10.52
CA VAL A 493 -26.27 -5.68 10.57
C VAL A 493 -25.43 -6.23 11.73
N SER A 494 -24.26 -5.65 12.01
CA SER A 494 -23.42 -6.05 13.15
C SER A 494 -24.12 -5.85 14.49
N VAL A 495 -24.87 -4.75 14.66
CA VAL A 495 -25.72 -4.52 15.84
C VAL A 495 -26.82 -5.58 15.94
N LEU A 496 -27.49 -5.90 14.83
CA LEU A 496 -28.52 -6.94 14.80
C LEU A 496 -27.95 -8.33 15.12
N VAL A 497 -26.74 -8.63 14.66
CA VAL A 497 -26.02 -9.87 14.98
C VAL A 497 -25.67 -9.92 16.47
N LEU A 498 -25.20 -8.83 17.07
CA LEU A 498 -24.99 -8.75 18.53
C LEU A 498 -26.30 -8.94 19.31
N TRP A 499 -27.41 -8.39 18.82
CA TRP A 499 -28.72 -8.63 19.41
C TRP A 499 -29.12 -10.11 19.34
N ALA A 500 -28.89 -10.78 18.21
CA ALA A 500 -29.12 -12.22 18.09
C ALA A 500 -28.22 -13.03 19.05
N TRP A 501 -26.96 -12.65 19.19
CA TRP A 501 -26.03 -13.22 20.18
C TRP A 501 -26.54 -13.09 21.62
N SER A 502 -27.07 -11.92 21.99
CA SER A 502 -27.62 -11.70 23.33
C SER A 502 -28.75 -12.68 23.67
N ARG A 503 -29.57 -13.06 22.67
CA ARG A 503 -30.63 -14.06 22.85
C ARG A 503 -30.08 -15.47 22.99
N VAL A 504 -29.01 -15.81 22.25
CA VAL A 504 -28.34 -17.11 22.40
C VAL A 504 -27.74 -17.26 23.81
N PHE A 505 -27.05 -16.23 24.31
CA PHE A 505 -26.52 -16.24 25.68
C PHE A 505 -27.63 -16.25 26.74
N MET A 506 -28.68 -15.45 26.56
CA MET A 506 -29.84 -15.49 27.46
C MET A 506 -30.43 -16.90 27.51
N HIS A 507 -30.63 -17.55 26.35
CA HIS A 507 -31.21 -18.88 26.31
C HIS A 507 -30.29 -19.94 26.95
N LEU A 508 -28.97 -19.81 26.78
CA LEU A 508 -27.99 -20.64 27.50
C LEU A 508 -28.10 -20.46 29.03
N ILE A 509 -28.22 -19.21 29.50
CA ILE A 509 -28.36 -18.89 30.93
C ILE A 509 -29.70 -19.40 31.47
N GLU A 510 -30.81 -19.24 30.75
CA GLU A 510 -32.13 -19.74 31.15
C GLU A 510 -32.13 -21.26 31.28
N VAL A 511 -31.61 -21.97 30.27
CA VAL A 511 -31.51 -23.44 30.32
C VAL A 511 -30.58 -23.89 31.46
N ALA A 512 -29.49 -23.17 31.72
CA ALA A 512 -28.60 -23.46 32.85
C ALA A 512 -29.23 -23.16 34.23
N SER A 513 -30.02 -22.09 34.32
CA SER A 513 -30.70 -21.65 35.55
C SER A 513 -31.84 -22.61 35.94
N ILE A 514 -32.71 -22.97 34.99
CA ILE A 514 -33.81 -23.93 35.17
C ILE A 514 -33.27 -25.29 35.66
N ARG A 515 -32.03 -25.62 35.32
CA ARG A 515 -31.37 -26.89 35.66
C ARG A 515 -30.52 -26.84 36.93
N GLY A 516 -30.55 -25.75 37.69
CA GLY A 516 -29.87 -25.63 38.97
C GLY A 516 -28.33 -25.57 38.89
N LEU A 517 -27.76 -25.25 37.72
CA LEU A 517 -26.30 -25.12 37.53
C LEU A 517 -25.75 -23.79 38.05
N ILE A 518 -26.61 -22.78 38.17
CA ILE A 518 -26.28 -21.43 38.67
C ILE A 518 -26.58 -21.32 40.18
N GLN A 519 -27.15 -22.36 40.80
CA GLN A 519 -27.34 -22.43 42.26
C GLN A 519 -26.05 -22.85 42.96
N LEU A 520 -25.76 -22.28 44.13
CA LEU A 520 -24.62 -22.64 44.97
C LEU A 520 -25.11 -23.39 46.23
N PRO A 521 -24.75 -24.68 46.41
CA PRO A 521 -23.88 -25.49 45.57
C PRO A 521 -24.61 -26.06 44.32
N PRO A 522 -23.91 -26.22 43.19
CA PRO A 522 -24.52 -26.79 41.98
C PRO A 522 -24.88 -28.26 42.19
N ARG A 523 -26.03 -28.69 41.64
CA ARG A 523 -26.46 -30.10 41.73
C ARG A 523 -25.48 -31.01 40.98
N ARG A 524 -24.77 -31.90 41.70
CA ARG A 524 -23.75 -32.82 41.14
C ARG A 524 -24.29 -33.74 40.04
N GLU A 525 -25.55 -34.15 40.13
CA GLU A 525 -26.21 -35.01 39.13
C GLU A 525 -26.38 -34.28 37.79
N SER A 526 -26.77 -33.01 37.83
CA SER A 526 -26.98 -32.15 36.66
C SER A 526 -25.70 -31.92 35.84
N VAL A 527 -24.53 -31.84 36.49
CA VAL A 527 -23.23 -31.71 35.80
C VAL A 527 -22.85 -33.01 35.09
N ARG A 528 -23.09 -34.15 35.72
CA ARG A 528 -22.79 -35.48 35.14
C ARG A 528 -23.67 -35.76 33.93
N ASP A 529 -24.96 -35.44 34.01
CA ASP A 529 -25.96 -35.68 32.95
C ASP A 529 -25.73 -34.85 31.68
N ILE A 530 -25.16 -33.65 31.82
CA ILE A 530 -24.77 -32.81 30.68
C ILE A 530 -23.58 -33.39 29.94
N VAL A 531 -22.58 -33.91 30.66
CA VAL A 531 -21.38 -34.50 30.03
C VAL A 531 -21.74 -35.80 29.30
N THR A 532 -22.58 -36.64 29.92
CA THR A 532 -23.05 -37.93 29.37
C THR A 532 -24.07 -37.77 28.23
N GLY A 533 -24.80 -36.65 28.16
CA GLY A 533 -25.79 -36.38 27.11
C GLY A 533 -27.18 -36.96 27.39
N THR A 534 -27.43 -37.36 28.64
CA THR A 534 -28.73 -37.87 29.13
C THR A 534 -29.78 -36.77 29.21
N ASP A 535 -29.36 -35.52 29.47
CA ASP A 535 -30.21 -34.33 29.36
C ASP A 535 -29.43 -33.16 28.71
N PRO A 536 -29.46 -33.03 27.37
CA PRO A 536 -28.62 -32.08 26.65
C PRO A 536 -29.11 -30.63 26.78
N VAL A 537 -28.22 -29.71 27.15
CA VAL A 537 -28.47 -28.25 27.12
C VAL A 537 -28.52 -27.73 25.69
N LEU A 538 -27.60 -28.22 24.84
CA LEU A 538 -27.34 -27.65 23.52
C LEU A 538 -27.49 -28.65 22.37
N ALA A 539 -26.87 -29.83 22.54
CA ALA A 539 -26.97 -30.93 21.60
C ALA A 539 -26.80 -32.28 22.31
N SER A 540 -27.56 -33.30 21.87
CA SER A 540 -27.46 -34.67 22.39
C SER A 540 -26.16 -35.36 21.98
N THR A 541 -25.54 -34.96 20.87
CA THR A 541 -24.28 -35.57 20.39
C THR A 541 -23.05 -34.74 20.74
N ARG A 542 -21.91 -35.41 20.97
CA ARG A 542 -20.61 -34.74 21.15
C ARG A 542 -20.22 -33.90 19.93
N LEU A 543 -20.47 -34.42 18.74
CA LEU A 543 -20.21 -33.71 17.48
C LEU A 543 -21.01 -32.41 17.39
N GLY A 544 -22.30 -32.43 17.74
CA GLY A 544 -23.13 -31.23 17.76
C GLY A 544 -22.65 -30.17 18.75
N ARG A 545 -22.23 -30.58 19.96
CA ARG A 545 -21.67 -29.67 20.96
C ARG A 545 -20.37 -29.01 20.52
N ILE A 546 -19.43 -29.80 19.98
CA ILE A 546 -18.15 -29.28 19.48
C ILE A 546 -18.39 -28.34 18.29
N LEU A 547 -19.23 -28.75 17.33
CA LEU A 547 -19.56 -27.94 16.16
C LEU A 547 -20.16 -26.60 16.56
N PHE A 548 -21.10 -26.59 17.50
CA PHE A 548 -21.70 -25.36 17.97
C PHE A 548 -20.67 -24.42 18.57
N TRP A 549 -19.89 -24.87 19.57
CA TRP A 549 -18.95 -23.98 20.24
C TRP A 549 -17.87 -23.46 19.30
N LEU A 550 -17.36 -24.30 18.41
CA LEU A 550 -16.37 -23.90 17.42
C LEU A 550 -16.93 -22.83 16.47
N VAL A 551 -18.08 -23.08 15.86
CA VAL A 551 -18.70 -22.15 14.89
C VAL A 551 -19.15 -20.87 15.60
N ALA A 552 -19.78 -20.99 16.76
CA ALA A 552 -20.22 -19.86 17.57
C ALA A 552 -19.03 -18.97 17.94
N PHE A 553 -17.95 -19.55 18.47
CA PHE A 553 -16.74 -18.79 18.81
C PHE A 553 -16.12 -18.13 17.58
N THR A 554 -16.07 -18.83 16.45
CA THR A 554 -15.60 -18.27 15.17
C THR A 554 -16.40 -17.04 14.77
N MET A 555 -17.74 -17.09 14.82
CA MET A 555 -18.59 -15.95 14.47
C MET A 555 -18.40 -14.77 15.42
N LEU A 556 -18.19 -15.01 16.71
CA LEU A 556 -17.88 -13.95 17.67
C LEU A 556 -16.52 -13.30 17.37
N CYS A 557 -15.50 -14.09 17.01
CA CYS A 557 -14.19 -13.56 16.64
C CYS A 557 -14.23 -12.74 15.34
N ILE A 558 -15.14 -13.04 14.40
CA ILE A 558 -15.36 -12.17 13.22
C ILE A 558 -15.90 -10.79 13.64
N LEU A 559 -16.80 -10.73 14.62
CA LEU A 559 -17.26 -9.44 15.16
C LEU A 559 -16.13 -8.66 15.84
N LEU A 560 -15.19 -9.35 16.49
CA LEU A 560 -13.98 -8.72 17.03
C LEU A 560 -13.08 -8.18 15.91
N VAL A 561 -12.98 -8.86 14.76
CA VAL A 561 -12.29 -8.33 13.57
C VAL A 561 -12.98 -7.07 13.06
N PHE A 562 -14.31 -7.05 12.98
CA PHE A 562 -15.06 -5.84 12.65
C PHE A 562 -14.82 -4.71 13.65
N ALA A 563 -14.76 -5.04 14.95
CA ALA A 563 -14.42 -4.08 15.97
C ALA A 563 -13.00 -3.53 15.80
N PHE A 564 -12.01 -4.39 15.54
CA PHE A 564 -10.64 -3.97 15.26
C PHE A 564 -10.55 -2.96 14.11
N TRP A 565 -11.29 -3.20 13.02
CA TRP A 565 -11.36 -2.31 11.86
C TRP A 565 -12.28 -1.09 12.04
N GLY A 566 -12.89 -0.91 13.21
CA GLY A 566 -13.64 0.31 13.55
C GLY A 566 -15.12 0.31 13.15
N LEU A 567 -15.72 -0.84 12.83
CA LEU A 567 -17.14 -0.90 12.46
C LEU A 567 -18.11 -0.51 13.59
N PHE A 568 -17.65 -0.46 14.84
CA PHE A 568 -18.46 0.00 15.99
C PHE A 568 -18.11 1.42 16.44
N VAL A 569 -17.42 2.20 15.60
CA VAL A 569 -17.33 3.66 15.72
C VAL A 569 -18.52 4.27 14.98
N TYR A 570 -19.46 4.86 15.72
CA TYR A 570 -20.70 5.45 15.19
C TYR A 570 -20.60 6.96 15.08
#